data_AF-A0A4R8CGI2-F1
#
_entry.id   AF-A0A4R8CGI2-F1
#
_cell.length_a   1.000
_cell.length_b   1.000
_cell.length_c   1.000
_cell.angle_alpha   90.00
_cell.angle_beta   90.00
_cell.angle_gamma   90.00
#
_symmetry.space_group_name_H-M   'P 1'
#
loop_
_entity.id
_entity.type
_entity.pdbx_description
1 polymer ?
#
loop_
_entity_poly.entity_id
_entity_poly.type
_entity_poly.pdbx_seq_one_letter_code
_entity_poly.pdbx_strand_id
1 'polypeptide(L)'
;MHVLDVLEIVGAVTVLLAFAAAQAGRLRQRTITYQLLNLLGSGVLAGIAALQLSWGFLLLEGSWAVISLIGLLTLKRRRQTD
;
A
#
# COMPACT_ATOMS: atom_id res chain seq x y z
N MET A 1 1.41 9.73 22.57
CA MET A 1 1.45 9.31 21.15
C MET A 1 1.04 10.50 20.31
N HIS A 2 1.89 10.96 19.39
CA HIS A 2 1.47 11.97 18.43
C HIS A 2 0.51 11.32 17.41
N VAL A 3 -0.39 12.10 16.83
CA VAL A 3 -1.39 11.60 15.86
C VAL A 3 -0.71 10.93 14.66
N LEU A 4 0.46 11.43 14.26
CA LEU A 4 1.25 10.85 13.17
C LEU A 4 1.73 9.44 13.50
N ASP A 5 2.18 9.17 14.73
CA ASP A 5 2.63 7.83 15.16
C ASP A 5 1.51 6.80 15.01
N VAL A 6 0.28 7.18 15.37
CA VAL A 6 -0.89 6.30 15.25
C VAL A 6 -1.19 6.01 13.77
N LEU A 7 -1.14 7.03 12.91
CA LEU A 7 -1.36 6.86 11.48
C LEU A 7 -0.27 6.01 10.82
N GLU A 8 0.98 6.16 11.28
CA GLU A 8 2.11 5.36 10.83
C GLU A 8 1.93 3.89 11.21
N ILE A 9 1.57 3.60 12.46
CA ILE A 9 1.28 2.22 12.91
C ILE A 9 0.13 1.61 12.11
N VAL A 10 -0.96 2.36 11.91
CA VAL A 10 -2.12 1.89 11.13
C VAL A 10 -1.73 1.61 9.68
N GLY A 11 -0.95 2.51 9.06
CA GLY A 11 -0.44 2.33 7.70
C GLY A 11 0.44 1.08 7.58
N ALA A 12 1.40 0.91 8.48
CA ALA A 12 2.31 -0.23 8.52
C ALA A 12 1.56 -1.55 8.71
N VAL A 13 0.64 -1.61 9.68
CA VAL A 13 -0.20 -2.80 9.91
C VAL A 13 -1.04 -3.12 8.68
N THR A 14 -1.57 -2.11 7.97
CA THR A 14 -2.38 -2.33 6.77
C THR A 14 -1.57 -3.01 5.66
N VAL A 15 -0.35 -2.52 5.37
CA VAL A 15 0.55 -3.12 4.38
C VAL A 15 0.97 -4.53 4.82
N LEU A 16 1.36 -4.70 6.08
CA LEU A 16 1.82 -5.98 6.62
C LEU A 16 0.72 -7.05 6.60
N LEU A 17 -0.53 -6.70 6.91
CA LEU A 17 -1.65 -7.64 6.83
C LEU A 17 -1.93 -8.06 5.39
N ALA A 18 -1.86 -7.13 4.43
CA ALA A 18 -2.01 -7.46 3.02
C ALA A 18 -0.90 -8.41 2.54
N PHE A 19 0.34 -8.10 2.89
CA PHE A 19 1.50 -8.91 2.56
C PHE A 19 1.45 -10.30 3.22
N ALA A 20 1.16 -10.37 4.52
CA ALA A 20 1.05 -11.62 5.26
C ALA A 20 -0.08 -12.50 4.73
N ALA A 21 -1.24 -11.92 4.40
CA ALA A 21 -2.34 -12.64 3.77
C ALA A 21 -1.94 -13.18 2.39
N ALA A 22 -1.15 -12.42 1.62
CA ALA A 22 -0.64 -12.89 0.34
C ALA A 22 0.38 -14.01 0.47
N GLN A 23 1.30 -13.89 1.43
CA GLN A 23 2.29 -14.92 1.73
C GLN A 23 1.65 -16.21 2.23
N ALA A 24 0.56 -16.10 2.99
CA ALA A 24 -0.24 -17.24 3.46
C ALA A 24 -1.10 -17.87 2.34
N GLY A 25 -1.04 -17.37 1.10
CA GLY A 25 -1.86 -17.84 -0.02
C GLY A 25 -3.35 -17.48 0.09
N ARG A 26 -3.74 -16.70 1.10
CA ARG A 26 -5.13 -16.28 1.34
C ARG A 26 -5.56 -15.13 0.44
N LEU A 27 -4.61 -14.35 -0.05
CA LEU A 27 -4.85 -13.21 -0.92
C LEU A 27 -3.90 -13.25 -2.12
N ARG A 28 -4.41 -13.07 -3.34
CA ARG A 28 -3.52 -13.00 -4.51
C ARG A 28 -3.10 -11.55 -4.72
N GLN A 29 -1.82 -11.33 -5.03
CA GLN A 29 -1.29 -9.98 -5.27
C GLN A 29 -2.05 -9.27 -6.41
N ARG A 30 -2.51 -10.02 -7.41
CA ARG A 30 -3.30 -9.51 -8.54
C ARG A 30 -4.80 -9.41 -8.23
N THR A 31 -5.18 -8.89 -7.06
CA THR A 31 -6.58 -8.64 -6.67
C THR A 31 -6.80 -7.19 -6.29
N ILE A 32 -8.03 -6.70 -6.48
CA ILE A 32 -8.37 -5.32 -6.12
C ILE A 32 -8.12 -5.09 -4.62
N THR A 33 -8.51 -6.04 -3.77
CA THR A 33 -8.32 -5.95 -2.32
C THR A 33 -6.85 -5.82 -1.93
N TYR A 34 -5.95 -6.66 -2.47
CA TYR A 34 -4.52 -6.57 -2.16
C TYR A 34 -3.94 -5.22 -2.57
N GLN A 35 -4.27 -4.77 -3.78
CA GLN A 35 -3.72 -3.53 -4.30
C GLN A 35 -4.30 -2.29 -3.58
N LEU A 36 -5.57 -2.32 -3.14
CA LEU A 36 -6.15 -1.25 -2.34
C LEU A 36 -5.52 -1.16 -0.95
N LEU A 37 -5.34 -2.29 -0.26
CA LEU A 37 -4.72 -2.30 1.06
C LEU A 37 -3.29 -1.75 1.01
N ASN A 38 -2.49 -2.21 0.05
CA ASN A 38 -1.14 -1.69 -0.12
C ASN A 38 -1.16 -0.20 -0.50
N LEU A 39 -1.97 0.23 -1.46
CA LEU A 39 -2.03 1.64 -1.87
C LEU A 39 -2.42 2.57 -0.72
N LEU A 40 -3.41 2.19 0.10
CA LEU A 40 -3.85 3.02 1.23
C LEU A 40 -2.78 3.05 2.33
N GLY A 41 -2.27 1.89 2.74
CA GLY A 41 -1.27 1.81 3.79
C GLY A 41 0.03 2.52 3.42
N SER A 42 0.60 2.19 2.25
CA SER A 42 1.84 2.79 1.79
C SER A 42 1.67 4.24 1.34
N GLY A 43 0.48 4.65 0.90
CA GLY A 43 0.17 6.05 0.59
C GLY A 43 0.21 6.94 1.84
N VAL A 44 -0.36 6.47 2.96
CA VAL A 44 -0.24 7.16 4.26
C VAL A 44 1.21 7.24 4.70
N LEU A 45 1.93 6.12 4.67
CA LEU A 45 3.33 6.07 5.09
C LEU A 45 4.24 6.95 4.23
N ALA A 46 4.05 6.95 2.91
CA ALA A 46 4.78 7.82 2.00
C ALA A 46 4.51 9.31 2.29
N GLY A 47 3.25 9.67 2.57
CA GLY A 47 2.90 11.03 2.99
C GLY A 47 3.61 11.46 4.27
N ILE A 48 3.62 10.58 5.28
CA ILE A 48 4.35 10.82 6.54
C ILE A 48 5.86 10.91 6.29
N ALA A 49 6.43 10.02 5.49
CA ALA A 49 7.85 10.00 5.15
C ALA A 49 8.30 11.29 4.44
N ALA A 50 7.45 11.85 3.57
CA ALA A 50 7.70 13.12 2.91
C ALA A 50 7.71 14.29 3.91
N LEU A 51 6.76 14.33 4.85
CA LEU A 51 6.70 15.35 5.90
C LEU A 51 7.91 15.28 6.84
N GLN A 52 8.44 14.08 7.09
CA GLN A 52 9.62 13.85 7.94
C GLN A 52 10.95 13.88 7.16
N LEU A 53 10.95 14.19 5.86
CA LEU A 53 12.14 14.19 4.99
C LEU A 53 12.95 12.87 5.03
N SER A 54 12.25 11.76 5.26
CA SER A 54 12.85 10.43 5.36
C SER A 54 12.94 9.79 3.98
N TRP A 55 13.94 10.20 3.19
CA TRP A 55 14.06 9.85 1.77
C TRP A 55 14.07 8.33 1.49
N GLY A 56 14.73 7.54 2.33
CA GLY A 56 14.75 6.08 2.17
C GLY A 56 13.37 5.44 2.37
N PHE A 57 12.64 5.91 3.38
CA PHE A 57 11.29 5.43 3.67
C PHE A 57 10.29 5.93 2.63
N LEU A 58 10.43 7.18 2.19
CA LEU A 58 9.64 7.76 1.11
C LEU A 58 9.80 6.98 -0.20
N LEU A 59 11.03 6.61 -0.56
CA LEU A 59 11.29 5.80 -1.75
C LEU A 59 10.62 4.43 -1.63
N LEU A 60 10.74 3.77 -0.47
CA LEU A 60 10.17 2.46 -0.24
C LEU A 60 8.64 2.49 -0.34
N GLU A 61 7.99 3.28 0.51
CA GLU A 61 6.53 3.35 0.62
C GLU A 61 5.89 3.99 -0.61
N GLY A 62 6.57 4.97 -1.20
CA GLY A 62 6.20 5.57 -2.48
C GLY A 62 6.21 4.54 -3.61
N SER A 63 7.22 3.66 -3.67
CA SER A 63 7.27 2.59 -4.67
C SER A 63 6.11 1.61 -4.50
N TRP A 64 5.82 1.19 -3.27
CA TRP A 64 4.66 0.36 -2.97
C TRP A 64 3.36 1.01 -3.42
N ALA A 65 3.20 2.32 -3.18
CA ALA A 65 1.99 3.05 -3.59
C ALA A 65 1.85 3.08 -5.11
N VAL A 66 2.93 3.42 -5.83
CA VAL A 66 2.94 3.49 -7.30
C VAL A 66 2.63 2.13 -7.93
N ILE A 67 3.32 1.07 -7.50
CA ILE A 67 3.10 -0.29 -8.04
C ILE A 67 1.68 -0.76 -7.73
N SER A 68 1.15 -0.43 -6.55
CA SER A 68 -0.21 -0.76 -6.14
C SER A 68 -1.26 -0.09 -7.03
N LEU A 69 -1.08 1.21 -7.31
CA LEU A 69 -1.92 1.98 -8.22
C LEU A 69 -1.91 1.41 -9.64
N ILE A 70 -0.73 1.08 -10.18
CA ILE A 70 -0.60 0.47 -11.52
C ILE A 70 -1.37 -0.83 -11.60
N GLY A 71 -1.27 -1.70 -10.59
CA GLY A 71 -2.02 -2.96 -10.60
C GLY A 71 -3.53 -2.76 -10.47
N LEU A 72 -4.01 -1.74 -9.73
CA LEU A 72 -5.45 -1.39 -9.69
C LEU A 72 -5.96 -0.94 -11.06
N LEU A 73 -5.24 -0.05 -11.73
CA LEU A 73 -5.60 0.43 -13.06
C LEU A 73 -5.62 -0.71 -14.08
N THR A 74 -4.65 -1.63 -13.98
CA THR A 74 -4.58 -2.81 -14.84
C THR A 74 -5.76 -3.76 -14.61
N LEU A 75 -6.14 -3.99 -13.35
CA LEU A 75 -7.29 -4.83 -12.99
C LEU A 75 -8.61 -4.22 -13.43
N LYS A 76 -8.79 -2.90 -13.23
CA LYS A 76 -9.98 -2.17 -13.67
C LYS A 76 -10.14 -2.24 -15.19
N ARG A 77 -9.04 -2.09 -15.94
CA ARG A 77 -9.07 -2.19 -17.41
C ARG A 77 -9.51 -3.56 -17.89
N ARG A 78 -9.02 -4.64 -17.27
CA ARG A 78 -9.41 -6.02 -17.65
C ARG A 78 -10.91 -6.27 -17.47
N ARG A 79 -11.48 -5.85 -16.34
CA ARG A 79 -12.90 -6.00 -16.03
C ARG A 79 -13.84 -5.24 -16.97
N GLN A 80 -13.34 -4.24 -17.71
CA GLN A 80 -14.13 -3.49 -18.69
C GLN A 80 -14.15 -4.13 -20.08
N THR A 81 -13.23 -5.06 -20.35
CA THR A 81 -13.12 -5.79 -21.61
C THR A 81 -13.80 -7.16 -21.58
N ASP A 82 -14.27 -7.59 -20.41
CA ASP A 82 -15.04 -8.82 -20.19
C ASP A 82 -16.54 -8.47 -20.06
#